data_AF-A0A5B7V9U8-F1
#
_entry.id   AF-A0A5B7V9U8-F1
#
_cell.length_a   1.000
_cell.length_b   1.000
_cell.length_c   1.000
_cell.angle_alpha   90.00
_cell.angle_beta   90.00
_cell.angle_gamma   90.00
#
_symmetry.space_group_name_H-M   'P 1'
#
loop_
_entity.id
_entity.type
_entity.pdbx_description
1 polymer ?
#
loop_
_entity_poly.entity_id
_entity_poly.type
_entity_poly.pdbx_seq_one_letter_code
_entity_poly.pdbx_strand_id
1 'polypeptide(L)'
;MEKLPSGGVNKPVWLWWSGTDATADDVDRCWQSFLRRFDIEHTFRLFKQTLGWTKPRLRSSEAADRWTWLVISAYAQLRLARPLATDLRRPWEKPSPPNRLTPARVRRGFRNLRTKTGSPAGVPKPTRPGPGRPPGSKNHRPATRHDVGRVLATGEAYARPAHHQKGTKPRRTG
;
A
#
# COMPACT_ATOMS: atom_id res chain seq x y z
N MET A 1 25.82 33.64 8.03
CA MET A 1 24.52 32.99 7.71
C MET A 1 24.79 31.87 6.72
N GLU A 2 24.75 30.63 7.19
CA GLU A 2 24.95 29.44 6.37
C GLU A 2 23.75 29.27 5.42
N LYS A 3 24.00 29.34 4.10
CA LYS A 3 22.99 29.21 3.05
C LYS A 3 22.86 27.74 2.65
N LEU A 4 21.63 27.25 2.45
CA LEU A 4 21.42 25.92 1.86
C LEU A 4 22.00 25.84 0.44
N PRO A 5 22.48 24.67 -0.01
CA PRO A 5 22.96 24.45 -1.37
C PRO A 5 21.92 24.81 -2.45
N SER A 6 20.64 24.84 -2.09
CA SER A 6 19.51 25.17 -2.97
C SER A 6 19.20 26.67 -3.08
N GLY A 7 19.94 27.56 -2.38
CA GLY A 7 19.74 29.01 -2.45
C GLY A 7 18.47 29.54 -1.75
N GLY A 8 17.68 28.66 -1.12
CA GLY A 8 16.47 29.04 -0.38
C GLY A 8 16.78 29.72 0.95
N VAL A 9 15.91 30.66 1.35
CA VAL A 9 15.92 31.25 2.69
C VAL A 9 15.48 30.19 3.71
N ASN A 10 16.27 29.96 4.76
CA ASN A 10 15.89 29.11 5.89
C ASN A 10 14.63 29.68 6.56
N LYS A 11 13.45 29.13 6.23
CA LYS A 11 12.22 29.46 6.96
C LYS A 11 12.26 28.74 8.31
N PRO A 12 11.99 29.44 9.43
CA PRO A 12 11.94 28.79 10.73
C PRO A 12 10.84 27.73 10.75
N VAL A 13 11.14 26.57 11.32
CA VAL A 13 10.18 25.49 11.57
C VAL A 13 9.86 25.48 13.06
N TRP A 14 8.58 25.53 13.40
CA TRP A 14 8.10 25.47 14.77
C TRP A 14 7.55 24.08 15.06
N LEU A 15 8.08 23.42 16.10
CA LEU A 15 7.56 22.15 16.60
C LEU A 15 6.79 22.41 17.89
N TRP A 16 5.60 21.83 18.00
CA TRP A 16 4.75 21.91 19.18
C TRP A 16 4.82 20.63 19.99
N TRP A 17 4.83 20.77 21.31
CA TRP A 17 4.88 19.68 22.30
C TRP A 17 3.84 19.93 23.39
N SER A 18 3.20 18.86 23.88
CA SER A 18 2.10 18.95 24.84
C SER A 18 2.48 18.66 26.30
N GLY A 19 3.68 18.13 26.55
CA GLY A 19 4.15 17.88 27.91
C GLY A 19 4.61 19.16 28.61
N THR A 20 4.47 19.21 29.93
CA THR A 20 5.05 20.25 30.77
C THR A 20 6.51 19.91 31.10
N ASP A 21 7.29 20.92 31.50
CA ASP A 21 8.67 20.74 31.99
C ASP A 21 9.62 20.04 31.00
N ALA A 22 9.51 20.40 29.71
CA ALA A 22 10.37 19.84 28.67
C ALA A 22 11.85 20.09 28.96
N THR A 23 12.61 19.01 29.06
CA THR A 23 14.07 19.05 29.21
C THR A 23 14.76 19.29 27.86
N ALA A 24 16.05 19.62 27.88
CA ALA A 24 16.85 19.71 26.65
C ALA A 24 16.82 18.40 25.85
N ASP A 25 16.87 17.26 26.55
CA ASP A 25 16.80 15.93 25.94
C ASP A 25 15.45 15.67 25.23
N ASP A 26 14.36 16.25 25.74
CA ASP A 26 13.05 16.16 25.09
C ASP A 26 13.02 16.95 23.79
N VAL A 27 13.63 18.14 23.77
CA VAL A 27 13.75 18.98 22.56
C VAL A 27 14.57 18.26 21.50
N ASP A 28 15.70 17.67 21.87
CA ASP A 28 16.54 16.88 20.97
C ASP A 28 15.79 15.66 20.42
N ARG A 29 15.03 14.97 21.26
CA ARG A 29 14.19 13.84 20.83
C ARG A 29 13.09 14.27 19.87
N CYS A 30 12.46 15.43 20.10
CA CYS A 30 11.47 16.00 19.20
C CYS A 30 12.08 16.31 17.83
N TRP A 31 13.26 16.93 17.83
CA TRP A 31 14.01 17.22 16.61
C TRP A 31 14.37 15.95 15.84
N GLN A 32 14.95 14.94 16.50
CA GLN A 32 15.27 13.66 15.87
C GLN A 32 14.03 12.94 15.32
N SER A 33 12.92 12.99 16.04
CA SER A 33 11.65 12.41 15.60
C SER A 33 11.09 13.13 14.38
N PHE A 34 11.18 14.46 14.35
CA PHE A 34 10.77 15.28 13.20
C PHE A 34 11.60 14.94 11.96
N LEU A 35 12.92 14.79 12.09
CA LEU A 35 13.79 14.40 10.98
C LEU A 35 13.44 13.00 10.43
N ARG A 36 13.03 12.07 11.31
CA ARG A 36 12.63 10.71 10.91
C ARG A 36 11.20 10.60 10.40
N ARG A 37 10.37 11.64 10.52
CA ARG A 37 8.95 11.57 10.10
C ARG A 37 8.78 11.16 8.65
N PHE A 38 9.75 11.50 7.79
CA PHE A 38 9.72 11.17 6.36
C PHE A 38 9.88 9.66 6.09
N ASP A 39 10.31 8.87 7.07
CA ASP A 39 10.39 7.41 6.95
C ASP A 39 9.00 6.77 6.77
N ILE A 40 7.92 7.41 7.25
CA ILE A 40 6.56 6.92 7.06
C ILE A 40 6.14 6.98 5.58
N GLU A 41 6.59 8.00 4.84
CA GLU A 41 6.29 8.16 3.42
C GLU A 41 6.90 7.02 2.60
N HIS A 42 8.12 6.60 2.96
CA HIS A 42 8.75 5.42 2.36
C HIS A 42 7.95 4.14 2.63
N THR A 43 7.33 4.04 3.80
CA THR A 43 6.46 2.90 4.16
C THR A 43 5.17 2.93 3.33
N PHE A 44 4.51 4.08 3.20
CA PHE A 44 3.33 4.22 2.33
C PHE A 44 3.66 3.93 0.87
N ARG A 45 4.81 4.41 0.39
CA ARG A 45 5.30 4.12 -0.97
C ARG A 45 5.49 2.62 -1.18
N LEU A 46 6.14 1.93 -0.24
CA LEU A 46 6.29 0.48 -0.27
C LEU A 46 4.93 -0.22 -0.32
N PHE A 47 3.99 0.18 0.54
CA PHE A 47 2.66 -0.43 0.63
C PHE A 47 1.92 -0.32 -0.71
N LYS A 48 1.85 0.89 -1.27
CA LYS A 48 1.14 1.16 -2.53
C LYS A 48 1.83 0.50 -3.72
N GLN A 49 3.13 0.74 -3.91
CA GLN A 49 3.84 0.35 -5.14
C GLN A 49 4.25 -1.12 -5.14
N THR A 50 4.68 -1.64 -3.99
CA THR A 50 5.31 -2.97 -3.91
C THR A 50 4.34 -4.02 -3.38
N LEU A 51 3.69 -3.76 -2.24
CA LEU A 51 2.77 -4.71 -1.62
C LEU A 51 1.36 -4.67 -2.22
N GLY A 52 1.07 -3.67 -3.04
CA GLY A 52 -0.16 -3.60 -3.82
C GLY A 52 -1.37 -3.14 -3.02
N TRP A 53 -1.17 -2.29 -2.01
CA TRP A 53 -2.25 -1.78 -1.16
C TRP A 53 -3.42 -1.21 -1.96
N THR A 54 -3.16 -0.53 -3.08
CA THR A 54 -4.18 0.07 -3.96
C THR A 54 -4.50 -0.76 -5.21
N LYS A 55 -3.97 -2.00 -5.33
CA LYS A 55 -4.20 -2.84 -6.51
C LYS A 55 -5.58 -3.50 -6.58
N PRO A 56 -6.15 -4.06 -5.49
CA PRO A 56 -7.43 -4.77 -5.61
C PRO A 56 -8.61 -3.80 -5.77
N ARG A 57 -9.58 -4.18 -6.60
CA ARG A 57 -10.84 -3.46 -6.80
C ARG A 57 -11.90 -4.00 -5.83
N LEU A 58 -11.74 -3.66 -4.55
CA LEU A 58 -12.62 -4.11 -3.47
C LEU A 58 -13.95 -3.33 -3.52
N ARG A 59 -15.04 -4.02 -3.19
CA ARG A 59 -16.41 -3.48 -3.34
C ARG A 59 -17.10 -3.14 -2.01
N SER A 60 -16.46 -3.44 -0.87
CA SER A 60 -16.96 -3.09 0.46
C SER A 60 -15.82 -2.53 1.31
N SER A 61 -16.17 -1.67 2.28
CA SER A 61 -15.23 -1.08 3.25
C SER A 61 -14.55 -2.16 4.09
N GLU A 62 -15.31 -3.14 4.58
CA GLU A 62 -14.76 -4.22 5.41
C GLU A 62 -13.75 -5.07 4.62
N ALA A 63 -13.97 -5.25 3.31
CA ALA A 63 -13.00 -5.91 2.46
C ALA A 63 -11.71 -5.08 2.31
N ALA A 64 -11.82 -3.76 2.20
CA ALA A 64 -10.68 -2.84 2.17
C ALA A 64 -9.90 -2.82 3.49
N ASP A 65 -10.58 -2.89 4.62
CA ASP A 65 -9.95 -2.97 5.95
C ASP A 65 -9.18 -4.27 6.12
N ARG A 66 -9.82 -5.42 5.80
CA ARG A 66 -9.14 -6.73 5.81
C ARG A 66 -7.92 -6.73 4.88
N TRP A 67 -8.03 -6.13 3.70
CA TRP A 67 -6.90 -6.01 2.78
C TRP A 67 -5.76 -5.18 3.37
N THR A 68 -6.07 -4.07 4.06
CA THR A 68 -5.06 -3.27 4.75
C THR A 68 -4.35 -4.08 5.83
N TRP A 69 -5.08 -4.87 6.63
CA TRP A 69 -4.49 -5.79 7.60
C TRP A 69 -3.59 -6.85 6.99
N LEU A 70 -3.93 -7.39 5.81
CA LEU A 70 -3.07 -8.31 5.08
C LEU A 70 -1.77 -7.64 4.62
N VAL A 71 -1.83 -6.40 4.13
CA VAL A 71 -0.65 -5.62 3.74
C VAL A 71 0.25 -5.34 4.94
N ILE A 72 -0.32 -4.94 6.08
CA ILE A 72 0.43 -4.71 7.34
C ILE A 72 1.07 -6.02 7.82
N SER A 73 0.35 -7.13 7.79
CA SER A 73 0.86 -8.45 8.16
C SER A 73 2.03 -8.88 7.27
N ALA A 74 1.92 -8.67 5.95
CA ALA A 74 3.00 -8.94 5.01
C ALA A 74 4.23 -8.05 5.29
N TYR A 75 4.03 -6.77 5.60
CA TYR A 75 5.11 -5.87 6.02
C TYR A 75 5.79 -6.34 7.31
N ALA A 76 5.03 -6.78 8.32
CA ALA A 76 5.55 -7.34 9.56
C ALA A 76 6.37 -8.61 9.29
N GLN A 77 5.88 -9.52 8.43
CA GLN A 77 6.63 -10.71 8.01
C GLN A 77 7.97 -10.34 7.35
N LEU A 78 8.00 -9.34 6.48
CA LEU A 78 9.24 -8.87 5.85
C LEU A 78 10.21 -8.24 6.87
N ARG A 79 9.69 -7.57 7.92
CA ARG A 79 10.52 -7.04 9.01
C ARG A 79 11.13 -8.16 9.85
N LEU A 80 10.34 -9.16 10.22
CA LEU A 80 10.76 -10.30 11.04
C LEU A 80 11.72 -11.23 10.30
N ALA A 81 11.57 -11.39 8.98
CA ALA A 81 12.44 -12.21 8.16
C ALA A 81 13.78 -11.55 7.81
N ARG A 82 13.97 -10.27 8.16
CA ARG A 82 15.19 -9.52 7.84
C ARG A 82 16.50 -10.24 8.22
N PRO A 83 16.68 -10.78 9.44
CA PRO A 83 17.92 -11.49 9.80
C PRO A 83 18.15 -12.78 9.04
N LEU A 84 17.11 -13.36 8.46
CA LEU A 84 17.20 -14.61 7.72
C LEU A 84 17.46 -14.38 6.22
N ALA A 85 17.24 -13.16 5.72
CA ALA A 85 17.25 -12.87 4.29
C ALA A 85 18.67 -12.64 3.76
N THR A 86 19.06 -13.42 2.76
CA THR A 86 20.21 -13.12 1.92
C THR A 86 19.93 -11.89 1.05
N ASP A 87 20.88 -10.96 0.94
CA ASP A 87 20.74 -9.77 0.09
C ASP A 87 20.88 -10.13 -1.39
N LEU A 88 19.75 -10.41 -2.04
CA LEU A 88 19.65 -10.57 -3.49
C LEU A 88 19.64 -9.18 -4.18
N ARG A 89 20.79 -8.53 -4.11
CA ARG A 89 21.05 -7.20 -4.69
C ARG A 89 21.11 -7.23 -6.20
N ARG A 90 20.72 -6.12 -6.83
CA ARG A 90 21.02 -5.86 -8.24
C ARG A 90 22.49 -5.47 -8.41
N PRO A 91 23.08 -5.57 -9.61
CA PRO A 91 24.50 -5.28 -9.81
C PRO A 91 24.93 -3.87 -9.37
N TRP A 92 24.08 -2.86 -9.62
CA TRP A 92 24.33 -1.44 -9.29
C TRP A 92 23.93 -1.05 -7.87
N GLU A 93 23.39 -1.99 -7.10
CA GLU A 93 22.89 -1.72 -5.77
C GLU A 93 24.02 -1.85 -4.74
N LYS A 94 24.21 -0.80 -3.92
CA LYS A 94 25.18 -0.83 -2.82
C LYS A 94 24.89 -1.99 -1.86
N PRO A 95 25.93 -2.70 -1.38
CA PRO A 95 25.80 -3.68 -0.31
C PRO A 95 25.22 -3.03 0.95
N SER A 96 24.38 -3.76 1.67
CA SER A 96 23.87 -3.36 2.98
C SER A 96 24.34 -4.37 4.02
N PRO A 97 24.72 -3.92 5.24
CA PRO A 97 25.05 -4.85 6.32
C PRO A 97 23.91 -5.84 6.58
N PRO A 98 24.22 -7.07 7.04
CA PRO A 98 23.22 -7.97 7.61
C PRO A 98 22.36 -7.22 8.63
N ASN A 99 21.06 -7.54 8.71
CA ASN A 99 20.08 -6.85 9.58
C ASN A 99 19.77 -5.38 9.25
N ARG A 100 20.35 -4.79 8.20
CA ARG A 100 19.99 -3.45 7.70
C ARG A 100 19.25 -3.46 6.36
N LEU A 101 18.90 -4.64 5.85
CA LEU A 101 18.13 -4.77 4.62
C LEU A 101 16.76 -4.07 4.73
N THR A 102 16.42 -3.30 3.70
CA THR A 102 15.10 -2.70 3.59
C THR A 102 14.05 -3.78 3.32
N PRO A 103 12.78 -3.58 3.72
CA PRO A 103 11.71 -4.55 3.45
C PRO A 103 11.59 -4.92 1.96
N ALA A 104 11.86 -3.98 1.05
CA ALA A 104 11.88 -4.24 -0.39
C ALA A 104 13.00 -5.20 -0.82
N ARG A 105 14.19 -5.10 -0.20
CA ARG A 105 15.32 -6.04 -0.42
C ARG A 105 14.99 -7.41 0.13
N VAL A 106 14.50 -7.48 1.39
CA VAL A 106 14.06 -8.73 2.02
C VAL A 106 13.03 -9.46 1.16
N ARG A 107 12.04 -8.74 0.62
CA ARG A 107 11.00 -9.31 -0.24
C ARG A 107 11.55 -10.06 -1.46
N ARG A 108 12.68 -9.63 -2.04
CA ARG A 108 13.29 -10.31 -3.20
C ARG A 108 13.76 -11.71 -2.84
N GLY A 109 14.36 -11.88 -1.66
CA GLY A 109 14.81 -13.17 -1.13
C GLY A 109 13.74 -13.95 -0.38
N PHE A 110 12.62 -13.32 0.01
CA PHE A 110 11.60 -13.91 0.87
C PHE A 110 10.99 -15.21 0.31
N ARG A 111 10.92 -15.37 -1.02
CA ARG A 111 10.47 -16.62 -1.64
C ARG A 111 11.34 -17.82 -1.23
N ASN A 112 12.66 -17.61 -1.09
CA ASN A 112 13.60 -18.66 -0.70
C ASN A 112 13.52 -19.00 0.79
N LEU A 113 13.04 -18.06 1.62
CA LEU A 113 12.75 -18.30 3.03
C LEU A 113 11.46 -19.10 3.17
N ARG A 114 10.40 -18.69 2.45
CA ARG A 114 9.08 -19.31 2.50
C ARG A 114 9.12 -20.81 2.19
N THR A 115 10.01 -21.28 1.31
CA THR A 115 10.13 -22.72 1.01
C THR A 115 10.76 -23.53 2.14
N LYS A 116 11.53 -22.89 3.03
CA LYS A 116 12.17 -23.51 4.19
C LYS A 116 11.34 -23.35 5.46
N THR A 117 10.44 -22.37 5.49
CA THR A 117 9.51 -22.16 6.61
C THR A 117 8.39 -23.18 6.53
N GLY A 118 8.17 -23.95 7.61
CA GLY A 118 7.01 -24.82 7.74
C GLY A 118 5.70 -24.04 7.59
N SER A 119 4.67 -24.69 7.04
CA SER A 119 3.32 -24.12 6.99
C SER A 119 2.57 -24.48 8.27
N PRO A 120 2.04 -23.51 9.03
CA PRO A 120 1.15 -23.81 10.15
C PRO A 120 -0.23 -24.32 9.67
N ALA A 121 -0.54 -24.16 8.37
CA ALA A 121 -1.78 -24.67 7.82
C ALA A 121 -1.73 -26.20 7.69
N GLY A 122 -2.78 -26.87 8.16
CA GLY A 122 -2.97 -28.30 7.95
C GLY A 122 -3.13 -28.66 6.47
N VAL A 123 -3.03 -29.96 6.19
CA VAL A 123 -3.19 -30.50 4.83
C VAL A 123 -4.56 -30.10 4.28
N PRO A 124 -4.66 -29.60 3.03
CA PRO A 124 -5.94 -29.31 2.41
C PRO A 124 -6.83 -30.55 2.42
N LYS A 125 -8.13 -30.38 2.65
CA LYS A 125 -9.09 -31.48 2.51
C LYS A 125 -9.11 -31.93 1.04
N PRO A 126 -8.99 -33.26 0.76
CA PRO A 126 -9.16 -33.76 -0.59
C PRO A 126 -10.52 -33.37 -1.14
N THR A 127 -10.55 -32.77 -2.33
CA THR A 127 -11.78 -32.38 -3.01
C THR A 127 -11.64 -32.62 -4.50
N ARG A 128 -12.73 -33.03 -5.16
CA ARG A 128 -12.80 -33.11 -6.62
C ARG A 128 -13.34 -31.78 -7.14
N PRO A 129 -12.81 -31.24 -8.25
CA PRO A 129 -13.46 -30.13 -8.94
C PRO A 129 -14.94 -30.49 -9.13
N GLY A 130 -15.84 -29.60 -8.72
CA GLY A 130 -17.26 -29.78 -9.04
C GLY A 130 -17.46 -29.82 -10.56
N PRO A 131 -18.64 -30.26 -11.05
CA PRO A 131 -18.94 -30.47 -12.47
C PRO A 131 -18.86 -29.20 -13.36
N GLY A 132 -18.34 -28.09 -12.84
CA GLY A 132 -18.34 -26.79 -13.50
C GLY A 132 -19.75 -26.23 -13.63
N ARG A 133 -19.86 -25.13 -14.37
CA ARG A 133 -21.14 -24.56 -14.77
C ARG A 133 -21.61 -25.31 -16.02
N PRO A 134 -22.87 -25.81 -16.07
CA PRO A 134 -23.41 -26.41 -17.27
C PRO A 134 -23.31 -25.46 -18.48
N PRO A 135 -22.95 -25.96 -19.68
CA PRO A 135 -22.98 -25.17 -20.91
C PRO A 135 -24.34 -24.50 -21.11
N GLY A 136 -24.36 -23.22 -21.51
CA GLY A 136 -25.60 -22.47 -21.73
C GLY A 136 -26.23 -21.84 -20.48
N SER A 137 -25.79 -22.18 -19.26
CA SER A 137 -26.27 -21.56 -18.03
C SER A 137 -25.78 -20.11 -17.91
N LYS A 138 -26.71 -19.14 -17.86
CA LYS A 138 -26.41 -17.71 -17.64
C LYS A 138 -26.34 -17.37 -16.15
N ASN A 139 -25.68 -16.27 -15.78
CA ASN A 139 -25.64 -15.83 -14.38
C ASN A 139 -26.95 -15.12 -14.02
N HIS A 140 -27.81 -15.76 -13.22
CA HIS A 140 -29.09 -15.19 -12.78
C HIS A 140 -28.97 -14.17 -11.65
N ARG A 141 -27.80 -14.09 -11.00
CA ARG A 141 -27.53 -13.11 -9.94
C ARG A 141 -26.34 -12.24 -10.36
N PRO A 142 -26.56 -11.21 -11.18
CA PRO A 142 -25.57 -10.17 -11.40
C PRO A 142 -25.16 -9.54 -10.06
N ALA A 143 -23.87 -9.22 -9.90
CA ALA A 143 -23.43 -8.50 -8.73
C ALA A 143 -24.10 -7.11 -8.68
N THR A 144 -24.64 -6.73 -7.52
CA THR A 144 -25.20 -5.40 -7.28
C THR A 144 -24.17 -4.34 -7.65
N ARG A 145 -24.55 -3.42 -8.54
CA ARG A 145 -23.72 -2.28 -8.90
C ARG A 145 -24.21 -1.09 -8.08
N HIS A 146 -23.33 -0.56 -7.24
CA HIS A 146 -23.58 0.70 -6.56
C HIS A 146 -23.19 1.84 -7.50
N ASP A 147 -23.99 2.91 -7.51
CA ASP A 147 -23.62 4.11 -8.24
C ASP A 147 -22.38 4.74 -7.60
N VAL A 148 -21.46 5.17 -8.43
CA VAL A 148 -20.25 5.85 -7.98
C VAL A 148 -20.67 7.26 -7.60
N GLY A 149 -20.73 7.56 -6.30
CA GLY A 149 -20.94 8.92 -5.81
C GLY A 149 -19.82 9.82 -6.31
N ARG A 150 -20.03 10.46 -7.46
CA ARG A 150 -19.17 11.53 -7.96
C ARG A 150 -19.76 12.83 -7.46
N VAL A 151 -18.91 13.72 -6.98
CA VAL A 151 -19.30 15.09 -6.67
C VAL A 151 -18.71 15.94 -7.78
N LEU A 152 -19.52 16.80 -8.39
CA LEU A 152 -19.08 17.77 -9.39
C LEU A 152 -18.15 18.79 -8.74
N ALA A 153 -17.33 19.48 -9.54
CA ALA A 153 -16.48 20.57 -9.01
C ALA A 153 -17.30 21.70 -8.36
N THR A 154 -18.60 21.79 -8.70
CA THR A 154 -19.60 22.70 -8.10
C THR A 154 -20.09 22.26 -6.72
N GLY A 155 -19.68 21.09 -6.21
CA GLY A 155 -20.14 20.53 -4.93
C GLY A 155 -21.46 19.74 -5.01
N GLU A 156 -22.10 19.72 -6.17
CA GLU A 156 -23.34 18.98 -6.40
C GLU A 156 -23.11 17.49 -6.64
N ALA A 157 -24.05 16.66 -6.21
CA ALA A 157 -24.01 15.23 -6.49
C ALA A 157 -24.16 14.98 -8.00
N TYR A 158 -23.23 14.23 -8.59
CA TYR A 158 -23.29 13.82 -9.98
C TYR A 158 -24.42 12.81 -10.18
N ALA A 159 -25.50 13.25 -10.81
CA ALA A 159 -26.50 12.36 -11.37
C ALA A 159 -26.00 11.83 -12.73
N ARG A 160 -25.94 10.50 -12.89
CA ARG A 160 -25.71 9.91 -14.21
C ARG A 160 -26.86 10.35 -15.13
N PRO A 161 -26.58 10.90 -16.33
CA PRO A 161 -27.63 11.25 -17.28
C PRO A 161 -28.47 10.01 -17.59
N ALA A 162 -29.77 10.12 -17.36
CA ALA A 162 -30.72 9.07 -17.66
C ALA A 162 -30.96 9.03 -19.18
N HIS A 163 -30.07 8.44 -19.97
CA HIS A 163 -30.47 7.71 -21.18
C HIS A 163 -29.33 7.03 -21.94
N HIS A 164 -29.61 5.78 -22.34
CA HIS A 164 -29.25 5.29 -23.67
C HIS A 164 -30.23 5.90 -24.69
N GLN A 165 -30.15 7.19 -25.04
CA GLN A 165 -30.90 7.61 -26.24
C GLN A 165 -30.16 6.99 -27.43
N LYS A 166 -30.81 6.05 -28.13
CA LYS A 166 -30.32 5.52 -29.41
C LYS A 166 -30.08 6.72 -30.33
N GLY A 167 -28.82 7.07 -30.58
CA GLY A 167 -28.48 8.14 -31.54
C GLY A 167 -27.18 8.89 -31.26
N THR A 168 -26.73 8.99 -30.01
CA THR A 168 -25.53 9.78 -29.67
C THR A 168 -24.29 8.90 -29.52
N LYS A 169 -23.79 8.36 -30.64
CA LYS A 169 -22.38 7.96 -30.73
C LYS A 169 -21.56 9.21 -31.08
N PRO A 170 -20.61 9.67 -30.24
CA PRO A 170 -19.69 10.71 -30.66
C PRO A 170 -18.81 10.16 -31.79
N ARG A 171 -18.86 10.84 -32.94
CA ARG A 171 -17.98 10.61 -34.09
C ARG A 171 -16.56 10.99 -33.66
N ARG A 172 -15.64 10.03 -33.73
CA ARG A 172 -14.21 10.27 -33.52
C ARG A 172 -13.69 11.03 -34.74
N THR A 173 -13.48 12.34 -34.63
CA THR A 173 -12.58 13.07 -35.54
C THR A 173 -11.14 12.82 -35.11
N GLY A 174 -10.25 12.77 -36.11
CA GLY A 174 -8.88 12.21 -36.05
C GLY A 174 -8.00 12.71 -34.92
#